data_AF-A0AAV9Q7D7-F1
#
_entry.id   AF-A0AAV9Q7D7-F1
#
_cell.length_a   1.000
_cell.length_b   1.000
_cell.length_c   1.000
_cell.angle_alpha   90.00
_cell.angle_beta   90.00
_cell.angle_gamma   90.00
#
_symmetry.space_group_name_H-M   'P 1'
#
loop_
_entity.id
_entity.type
_entity.pdbx_description
1 polymer ?
#
loop_
_entity_poly.entity_id
_entity_poly.type
_entity_poly.pdbx_seq_one_letter_code
_entity_poly.pdbx_strand_id
1 'polypeptide(L)'
;MSILFDSTAYYRLSCDRYGQETRLSDGSDPDQPDPLFLGTTSYSSENWQIYFQDEVYFIRNFDYGANYQLAVSSTTDTQPQLLPATGDLAQQWNITVWPDGTRKLVNLAVGEFQILGVSNTSEEVIIPVMNTAEEGSHWTFDINSSAGEVSADMTLPLTSVAKASTTATSTSPAQSTATAQSTSPVIPDTSSNAQKSSSLPAGAIAGIAVGGVALAAFVIMAIFFMMRKRSRAGKHARNELPTSSSVTYRDDPYGSHVLHQTTHQLPTETYVDRKVRTSVHAGAVEMPP
;
A
#
# COMPACT_ATOMS: atom_id res chain seq x y z
N MET A 1 -24.18 0.12 -0.35
CA MET A 1 -22.94 0.63 -0.98
C MET A 1 -22.80 -0.05 -2.35
N SER A 2 -22.46 0.66 -3.43
CA SER A 2 -22.23 0.01 -4.72
C SER A 2 -20.88 -0.71 -4.72
N ILE A 3 -20.86 -1.94 -5.22
CA ILE A 3 -19.61 -2.69 -5.42
C ILE A 3 -18.77 -1.91 -6.46
N LEU A 4 -17.57 -1.47 -6.06
CA LEU A 4 -16.70 -0.65 -6.90
C LEU A 4 -15.78 -1.48 -7.81
N PHE A 5 -15.54 -2.73 -7.46
CA PHE A 5 -14.56 -3.60 -8.11
C PHE A 5 -15.19 -4.95 -8.47
N ASP A 6 -14.81 -5.49 -9.62
CA ASP A 6 -15.04 -6.89 -9.97
C ASP A 6 -14.09 -7.77 -9.14
N SER A 7 -14.64 -8.62 -8.27
CA SER A 7 -13.88 -9.53 -7.40
C SER A 7 -13.29 -10.73 -8.14
N THR A 8 -13.59 -10.89 -9.43
CA THR A 8 -13.07 -11.95 -10.31
C THR A 8 -11.88 -11.51 -11.17
N ALA A 9 -11.45 -10.25 -11.01
CA ALA A 9 -10.30 -9.67 -11.71
C ALA A 9 -9.11 -9.41 -10.77
N TYR A 10 -7.91 -9.45 -11.34
CA TYR A 10 -6.70 -8.92 -10.72
C TYR A 10 -6.48 -7.47 -11.14
N TYR A 11 -5.99 -6.66 -10.21
CA TYR A 11 -5.70 -5.25 -10.37
C TYR A 11 -4.23 -4.96 -10.11
N ARG A 12 -3.69 -3.96 -10.80
CA ARG A 12 -2.43 -3.30 -10.47
C ARG A 12 -2.74 -1.99 -9.77
N LEU A 13 -2.11 -1.77 -8.62
CA LEU A 13 -2.27 -0.55 -7.84
C LEU A 13 -1.08 0.36 -8.08
N SER A 14 -1.32 1.59 -8.52
CA SER A 14 -0.28 2.60 -8.66
C SER A 14 -0.68 3.90 -7.97
N CYS A 15 0.32 4.64 -7.48
CA CYS A 15 0.13 5.95 -6.88
C CYS A 15 0.39 7.04 -7.93
N ASP A 16 -0.52 8.00 -8.02
CA ASP A 16 -0.46 9.11 -9.00
C ASP A 16 0.87 9.87 -8.99
N ARG A 17 1.49 10.04 -7.81
CA ARG A 17 2.75 10.74 -7.61
C ARG A 17 3.90 10.18 -8.47
N TYR A 18 3.93 8.86 -8.71
CA TYR A 18 5.05 8.18 -9.37
C TYR A 18 4.69 7.56 -10.73
N GLY A 19 3.48 7.85 -11.24
CA GLY A 19 2.98 7.33 -12.51
C GLY A 19 2.53 5.87 -12.45
N GLN A 20 1.78 5.45 -13.48
CA GLN A 20 1.11 4.13 -13.51
C GLN A 20 2.06 2.93 -13.65
N GLU A 21 3.30 3.17 -14.08
CA GLU A 21 4.30 2.11 -14.17
C GLU A 21 4.90 1.75 -12.80
N THR A 22 4.73 2.60 -11.79
CA THR A 22 5.23 2.36 -10.43
C THR A 22 4.14 1.71 -9.59
N ARG A 23 4.24 0.40 -9.37
CA ARG A 23 3.16 -0.44 -8.86
C ARG A 23 3.48 -1.00 -7.49
N LEU A 24 2.46 -1.15 -6.65
CA LEU A 24 2.54 -1.81 -5.35
C LEU A 24 2.87 -3.30 -5.55
N SER A 25 3.93 -3.76 -4.91
CA SER A 25 4.42 -5.13 -4.94
C SER A 25 5.07 -5.46 -3.60
N ASP A 26 5.23 -6.74 -3.30
CA ASP A 26 6.07 -7.19 -2.21
C ASP A 26 7.34 -7.91 -2.69
N GLY A 27 7.56 -8.06 -4.00
CA GLY A 27 8.79 -8.65 -4.56
C GLY A 27 8.56 -10.03 -5.15
N SER A 28 9.50 -10.95 -4.91
CA SER A 28 9.59 -12.22 -5.64
C SER A 28 9.73 -13.46 -4.76
N ASP A 29 9.60 -13.35 -3.44
CA ASP A 29 9.71 -14.49 -2.52
C ASP A 29 8.33 -15.13 -2.29
N PRO A 30 7.99 -16.26 -2.95
CA PRO A 30 6.68 -16.87 -2.79
C PRO A 30 6.50 -17.56 -1.42
N ASP A 31 7.58 -17.81 -0.68
CA ASP A 31 7.53 -18.56 0.58
C ASP A 31 7.17 -17.66 1.77
N GLN A 32 7.52 -16.37 1.69
CA GLN A 32 7.27 -15.41 2.74
C GLN A 32 7.01 -14.01 2.18
N PRO A 33 6.00 -13.28 2.68
CA PRO A 33 5.79 -11.89 2.29
C PRO A 33 6.94 -11.00 2.71
N ASP A 34 7.42 -10.22 1.75
CA ASP A 34 8.47 -9.24 1.92
C ASP A 34 7.88 -7.85 2.27
N PRO A 35 8.70 -6.88 2.71
CA PRO A 35 8.25 -5.52 2.90
C PRO A 35 7.69 -4.92 1.60
N LEU A 36 6.49 -4.35 1.67
CA LEU A 36 5.85 -3.72 0.52
C LEU A 36 6.67 -2.53 0.01
N PHE A 37 6.71 -2.38 -1.31
CA PHE A 37 7.30 -1.24 -2.00
C PHE A 37 6.52 -0.92 -3.27
N LEU A 38 6.78 0.25 -3.85
CA LEU A 38 6.38 0.55 -5.22
C LEU A 38 7.60 0.52 -6.12
N GLY A 39 7.50 -0.19 -7.24
CA GLY A 39 8.59 -0.34 -8.21
C GLY A 39 8.08 -0.43 -9.65
N THR A 40 9.00 -0.33 -10.60
CA THR A 40 8.70 -0.42 -12.04
C THR A 40 9.01 -1.80 -12.62
N THR A 41 9.67 -2.66 -11.87
CA THR A 41 9.91 -4.04 -12.25
C THR A 41 8.61 -4.83 -12.17
N SER A 42 8.32 -5.63 -13.19
CA SER A 42 7.14 -6.50 -13.19
C SER A 42 7.37 -7.73 -12.33
N TYR A 43 6.54 -7.89 -11.30
CA TYR A 43 6.47 -9.05 -10.43
C TYR A 43 5.08 -9.67 -10.50
N SER A 44 4.93 -10.96 -10.22
CA SER A 44 3.60 -11.58 -10.09
C SER A 44 2.83 -10.98 -8.90
N SER A 45 3.53 -10.60 -7.84
CA SER A 45 2.99 -9.90 -6.67
C SER A 45 2.46 -8.49 -6.93
N GLU A 46 2.61 -7.93 -8.14
CA GLU A 46 1.96 -6.65 -8.49
C GLU A 46 0.44 -6.81 -8.75
N ASN A 47 -0.07 -8.05 -8.73
CA ASN A 47 -1.44 -8.40 -9.02
C ASN A 47 -2.23 -8.60 -7.72
N TRP A 48 -3.31 -7.86 -7.58
CA TRP A 48 -4.10 -7.81 -6.35
C TRP A 48 -5.57 -8.05 -6.66
N GLN A 49 -6.23 -8.91 -5.90
CA GLN A 49 -7.68 -9.05 -5.93
C GLN A 49 -8.31 -8.10 -4.92
N ILE A 50 -9.35 -7.38 -5.34
CA ILE A 50 -10.15 -6.52 -4.46
C ILE A 50 -11.45 -7.25 -4.13
N TYR A 51 -11.49 -7.90 -2.98
CA TYR A 51 -12.60 -8.75 -2.55
C TYR A 51 -13.52 -7.98 -1.61
N PHE A 52 -14.82 -7.93 -1.91
CA PHE A 52 -15.81 -7.22 -1.11
C PHE A 52 -16.69 -8.21 -0.32
N GLN A 53 -16.73 -8.04 0.99
CA GLN A 53 -17.56 -8.85 1.90
C GLN A 53 -17.98 -8.01 3.10
N ASP A 54 -19.23 -8.15 3.55
CA ASP A 54 -19.76 -7.48 4.75
C ASP A 54 -19.51 -5.95 4.79
N GLU A 55 -19.71 -5.29 3.65
CA GLU A 55 -19.54 -3.84 3.45
C GLU A 55 -18.11 -3.30 3.53
N VAL A 56 -17.10 -4.18 3.56
CA VAL A 56 -15.67 -3.82 3.59
C VAL A 56 -14.91 -4.50 2.48
N TYR A 57 -13.76 -3.92 2.11
CA TYR A 57 -12.85 -4.51 1.13
C TYR A 57 -11.68 -5.22 1.82
N PHE A 58 -11.28 -6.32 1.20
CA PHE A 58 -10.08 -7.09 1.49
C PHE A 58 -9.20 -7.08 0.24
N ILE A 59 -7.91 -6.85 0.41
CA ILE A 59 -6.96 -6.71 -0.70
C ILE A 59 -6.01 -7.89 -0.63
N ARG A 60 -6.17 -8.86 -1.51
CA ARG A 60 -5.45 -10.14 -1.50
C ARG A 60 -4.41 -10.17 -2.60
N ASN A 61 -3.22 -10.68 -2.32
CA ASN A 61 -2.14 -10.74 -3.30
C ASN A 61 -2.22 -12.02 -4.15
N PHE A 62 -1.86 -11.92 -5.42
CA PHE A 62 -1.85 -13.05 -6.35
C PHE A 62 -0.96 -14.20 -5.89
N ASP A 63 0.27 -13.92 -5.43
CA ASP A 63 1.27 -14.94 -5.12
C ASP A 63 0.90 -15.76 -3.87
N TYR A 64 0.23 -15.13 -2.91
CA TYR A 64 -0.12 -15.75 -1.62
C TYR A 64 -1.58 -16.23 -1.54
N GLY A 65 -2.36 -15.97 -2.59
CA GLY A 65 -3.77 -16.35 -2.67
C GLY A 65 -4.62 -15.81 -1.52
N ALA A 66 -5.66 -16.58 -1.14
CA ALA A 66 -6.64 -16.15 -0.14
C ALA A 66 -6.08 -16.16 1.29
N ASN A 67 -4.89 -16.72 1.48
CA ASN A 67 -4.29 -16.92 2.80
C ASN A 67 -3.64 -15.66 3.34
N TYR A 68 -3.31 -14.68 2.49
CA TYR A 68 -2.69 -13.43 2.89
C TYR A 68 -3.41 -12.24 2.28
N GLN A 69 -3.39 -11.14 3.02
CA GLN A 69 -4.05 -9.92 2.60
C GLN A 69 -3.35 -8.69 3.19
N LEU A 70 -3.50 -7.57 2.49
CA LEU A 70 -2.98 -6.29 2.90
C LEU A 70 -3.58 -5.89 4.25
N ALA A 71 -2.71 -5.55 5.19
CA ALA A 71 -3.09 -5.19 6.54
C ALA A 71 -2.20 -4.07 7.07
N VAL A 72 -2.62 -3.43 8.15
CA VAL A 72 -1.77 -2.53 8.94
C VAL A 72 -1.44 -3.21 10.25
N SER A 73 -0.15 -3.35 10.57
CA SER A 73 0.28 -3.94 11.83
C SER A 73 -0.10 -3.05 13.00
N SER A 74 -0.62 -3.63 14.08
CA SER A 74 -0.90 -2.91 15.34
C SER A 74 0.35 -2.45 16.09
N THR A 75 1.55 -2.85 15.63
CA THR A 75 2.82 -2.52 16.29
C THR A 75 3.52 -1.33 15.65
N THR A 76 3.31 -1.12 14.34
CA THR A 76 3.93 -0.03 13.60
C THR A 76 2.92 1.03 13.21
N ASP A 77 1.62 0.70 13.13
CA ASP A 77 0.45 1.54 12.76
C ASP A 77 0.60 2.40 11.49
N THR A 78 1.75 2.34 10.83
CA THR A 78 2.20 3.30 9.82
C THR A 78 2.68 2.62 8.55
N GLN A 79 3.00 1.33 8.59
CA GLN A 79 3.45 0.61 7.41
C GLN A 79 2.51 -0.57 7.14
N PRO A 80 1.85 -0.59 5.97
CA PRO A 80 1.09 -1.75 5.55
C PRO A 80 2.02 -2.92 5.23
N GLN A 81 1.51 -4.13 5.41
CA GLN A 81 2.21 -5.39 5.13
C GLN A 81 1.19 -6.47 4.78
N LEU A 82 1.66 -7.58 4.21
CA LEU A 82 0.84 -8.77 4.03
C LEU A 82 0.80 -9.59 5.33
N LEU A 83 -0.41 -9.93 5.79
CA LEU A 83 -0.63 -10.76 6.97
C LEU A 83 -1.55 -11.94 6.63
N PRO A 84 -1.44 -13.07 7.37
CA PRO A 84 -2.38 -14.18 7.26
C PRO A 84 -3.82 -13.70 7.43
N ALA A 85 -4.73 -14.15 6.55
CA ALA A 85 -6.12 -13.73 6.52
C ALA A 85 -6.88 -14.15 7.80
N THR A 86 -7.29 -13.16 8.60
CA THR A 86 -8.08 -13.34 9.83
C THR A 86 -9.44 -12.63 9.77
N GLY A 87 -9.57 -11.62 8.90
CA GLY A 87 -10.77 -10.77 8.83
C GLY A 87 -10.84 -9.70 9.93
N ASP A 88 -9.73 -9.45 10.64
CA ASP A 88 -9.65 -8.41 11.67
C ASP A 88 -9.75 -6.99 11.08
N LEU A 89 -9.99 -5.98 11.93
CA LEU A 89 -10.09 -4.57 11.48
C LEU A 89 -8.82 -4.07 10.78
N ALA A 90 -7.66 -4.59 11.19
CA ALA A 90 -6.36 -4.29 10.59
C ALA A 90 -6.26 -4.70 9.12
N GLN A 91 -7.19 -5.54 8.68
CA GLN A 91 -7.22 -6.20 7.39
C GLN A 91 -8.37 -5.70 6.50
N GLN A 92 -9.21 -4.82 7.03
CA GLN A 92 -10.39 -4.29 6.37
C GLN A 92 -10.14 -2.87 5.88
N TRP A 93 -10.53 -2.63 4.63
CA TRP A 93 -10.29 -1.39 3.93
C TRP A 93 -11.61 -0.77 3.49
N ASN A 94 -11.79 0.51 3.81
CA ASN A 94 -12.81 1.33 3.19
C ASN A 94 -12.17 2.00 1.96
N ILE A 95 -12.68 1.68 0.77
CA ILE A 95 -12.19 2.22 -0.49
C ILE A 95 -13.25 3.15 -1.07
N THR A 96 -12.89 4.42 -1.25
CA THR A 96 -13.79 5.44 -1.81
C THR A 96 -13.16 6.11 -3.03
N VAL A 97 -13.97 6.77 -3.85
CA VAL A 97 -13.55 7.45 -5.08
C VAL A 97 -13.37 8.94 -4.80
N TRP A 98 -12.22 9.49 -5.17
CA TRP A 98 -11.97 10.93 -5.13
C TRP A 98 -12.66 11.66 -6.29
N PRO A 99 -12.84 13.00 -6.22
CA PRO A 99 -13.42 13.77 -7.33
C PRO A 99 -12.67 13.64 -8.66
N ASP A 100 -11.37 13.36 -8.62
CA ASP A 100 -10.52 13.16 -9.80
C ASP A 100 -10.61 11.73 -10.38
N GLY A 101 -11.41 10.85 -9.78
CA GLY A 101 -11.57 9.47 -10.21
C GLY A 101 -10.49 8.51 -9.68
N THR A 102 -9.56 8.96 -8.84
CA THR A 102 -8.63 8.07 -8.10
C THR A 102 -9.32 7.44 -6.89
N ARG A 103 -8.60 6.64 -6.11
CA ARG A 103 -9.14 5.90 -4.96
C ARG A 103 -8.43 6.30 -3.68
N LYS A 104 -9.23 6.48 -2.63
CA LYS A 104 -8.81 6.64 -1.24
C LYS A 104 -8.92 5.28 -0.56
N LEU A 105 -7.86 4.82 0.10
CA LEU A 105 -7.92 3.61 0.92
C LEU A 105 -7.71 4.00 2.39
N VAL A 106 -8.67 3.63 3.23
CA VAL A 106 -8.64 3.85 4.68
C VAL A 106 -8.68 2.50 5.35
N ASN A 107 -7.74 2.22 6.24
CA ASN A 107 -7.74 0.98 7.01
C ASN A 107 -8.56 1.16 8.31
N LEU A 108 -9.44 0.19 8.60
CA LEU A 108 -10.38 0.32 9.72
C LEU A 108 -9.74 0.21 11.10
N ALA A 109 -8.51 -0.31 11.24
CA ALA A 109 -7.82 -0.34 12.53
C ALA A 109 -7.20 1.00 12.94
N VAL A 110 -6.78 1.83 11.97
CA VAL A 110 -6.04 3.08 12.25
C VAL A 110 -6.88 4.35 12.15
N GLY A 111 -8.15 4.22 11.74
CA GLY A 111 -9.14 5.29 11.72
C GLY A 111 -9.19 6.10 10.43
N GLU A 112 -10.23 6.93 10.29
CA GLU A 112 -10.59 7.62 9.04
C GLU A 112 -9.58 8.65 8.53
N PHE A 113 -8.73 9.15 9.43
CA PHE A 113 -7.73 10.16 9.10
C PHE A 113 -6.44 9.56 8.55
N GLN A 114 -6.24 8.25 8.71
CA GLN A 114 -5.06 7.57 8.19
C GLN A 114 -5.41 6.89 6.87
N ILE A 115 -4.79 7.39 5.81
CA ILE A 115 -5.03 6.96 4.44
C ILE A 115 -3.75 6.30 3.92
N LEU A 116 -3.90 5.27 3.09
CA LEU A 116 -2.76 4.67 2.42
C LEU A 116 -2.15 5.68 1.47
N GLY A 117 -0.87 5.96 1.65
CA GLY A 117 -0.07 6.77 0.74
C GLY A 117 1.33 6.21 0.59
N VAL A 118 2.24 7.07 0.18
CA VAL A 118 3.66 6.75 -0.04
C VAL A 118 4.55 7.69 0.75
N SER A 119 5.64 7.16 1.30
CA SER A 119 6.61 7.93 2.07
C SER A 119 7.28 9.00 1.20
N ASN A 120 7.54 10.16 1.78
CA ASN A 120 8.28 11.26 1.14
C ASN A 120 9.78 11.27 1.50
N THR A 121 10.25 10.28 2.26
CA THR A 121 11.59 10.30 2.85
C THR A 121 12.68 9.65 1.99
N SER A 122 12.30 8.90 0.95
CA SER A 122 13.23 8.11 0.13
C SER A 122 12.87 8.22 -1.34
N GLU A 123 13.85 8.56 -2.18
CA GLU A 123 13.73 8.55 -3.64
C GLU A 123 14.13 7.20 -4.25
N GLU A 124 14.92 6.41 -3.53
CA GLU A 124 15.46 5.13 -4.05
C GLU A 124 14.47 3.99 -3.90
N VAL A 125 13.71 3.98 -2.80
CA VAL A 125 12.69 2.97 -2.50
C VAL A 125 11.43 3.68 -2.05
N ILE A 126 10.36 3.52 -2.82
CA ILE A 126 9.06 4.12 -2.53
C ILE A 126 8.32 3.16 -1.61
N ILE A 127 8.15 3.56 -0.36
CA ILE A 127 7.55 2.70 0.67
C ILE A 127 6.10 3.15 0.90
N PRO A 128 5.10 2.26 0.78
CA PRO A 128 3.74 2.59 1.16
C PRO A 128 3.65 2.81 2.66
N VAL A 129 2.87 3.80 3.09
CA VAL A 129 2.70 4.17 4.50
C VAL A 129 1.27 4.62 4.76
N MET A 130 0.80 4.49 6.00
CA MET A 130 -0.40 5.18 6.48
C MET A 130 -0.01 6.60 6.87
N ASN A 131 -0.68 7.59 6.29
CA ASN A 131 -0.42 9.00 6.54
C ASN A 131 -1.72 9.79 6.64
N THR A 132 -1.67 11.01 7.16
CA THR A 132 -2.80 11.95 7.19
C THR A 132 -2.80 12.94 6.03
N ALA A 133 -1.69 13.04 5.30
CA ALA A 133 -1.57 13.91 4.13
C ALA A 133 -2.21 13.26 2.90
N GLU A 134 -2.94 14.05 2.11
CA GLU A 134 -3.54 13.63 0.84
C GLU A 134 -2.50 13.41 -0.26
N GLU A 135 -1.37 14.12 -0.17
CA GLU A 135 -0.32 14.11 -1.18
C GLU A 135 0.37 12.74 -1.27
N GLY A 136 0.23 12.06 -2.42
CA GLY A 136 0.73 10.70 -2.63
C GLY A 136 -0.19 9.61 -2.07
N SER A 137 -1.47 9.92 -1.86
CA SER A 137 -2.50 8.97 -1.38
C SER A 137 -3.63 8.75 -2.39
N HIS A 138 -3.43 9.18 -3.64
CA HIS A 138 -4.36 8.97 -4.74
C HIS A 138 -3.92 7.72 -5.50
N TRP A 139 -4.74 6.68 -5.42
CA TRP A 139 -4.44 5.38 -6.02
C TRP A 139 -5.28 5.12 -7.26
N THR A 140 -4.66 4.54 -8.28
CA THR A 140 -5.37 4.01 -9.44
C THR A 140 -5.34 2.48 -9.41
N PHE A 141 -6.38 1.88 -9.98
CA PHE A 141 -6.63 0.45 -9.97
C PHE A 141 -6.91 0.02 -11.40
N ASP A 142 -5.91 -0.57 -12.04
CA ASP A 142 -6.00 -1.00 -13.42
C ASP A 142 -6.17 -2.51 -13.49
N ILE A 143 -7.20 -2.98 -14.20
CA ILE A 143 -7.41 -4.42 -14.39
C ILE A 143 -6.23 -4.98 -15.19
N ASN A 144 -5.57 -6.02 -14.66
CA ASN A 144 -4.54 -6.75 -15.36
C ASN A 144 -5.07 -8.08 -15.91
N SER A 145 -5.62 -8.05 -17.11
CA SER A 145 -6.10 -9.25 -17.79
C SER A 145 -5.00 -10.28 -18.08
N SER A 146 -3.72 -9.89 -18.08
CA SER A 146 -2.62 -10.83 -18.32
C SER A 146 -2.30 -11.73 -17.12
N ALA A 147 -2.81 -11.39 -15.92
CA ALA A 147 -2.66 -12.23 -14.73
C ALA A 147 -3.60 -13.45 -14.73
N GLY A 148 -4.54 -13.52 -15.70
CA GLY A 148 -5.53 -14.59 -15.79
C GLY A 148 -6.76 -14.35 -14.92
N GLU A 149 -7.51 -15.43 -14.69
CA GLU A 149 -8.70 -15.41 -13.83
C GLU A 149 -8.32 -15.63 -12.36
N VAL A 150 -9.06 -14.99 -11.47
CA VAL A 150 -8.93 -15.20 -10.03
C VAL A 150 -9.26 -16.65 -9.67
N SER A 151 -8.39 -17.31 -8.91
CA SER A 151 -8.61 -18.70 -8.49
C SER A 151 -9.87 -18.87 -7.64
N ALA A 152 -10.48 -20.06 -7.67
CA ALA A 152 -11.70 -20.33 -6.90
C ALA A 152 -11.53 -20.05 -5.40
N ASP A 153 -10.38 -20.43 -4.83
CA ASP A 153 -10.06 -20.22 -3.42
C ASP A 153 -10.01 -18.73 -3.04
N MET A 154 -9.56 -17.87 -3.96
CA MET A 154 -9.55 -16.42 -3.81
C MET A 154 -10.95 -15.79 -3.76
N THR A 155 -11.99 -16.51 -4.19
CA THR A 155 -13.39 -16.02 -4.12
C THR A 155 -14.12 -16.47 -2.86
N LEU A 156 -13.50 -17.34 -2.05
CA LEU A 156 -14.11 -17.84 -0.82
C LEU A 156 -14.27 -16.71 0.21
N PRO A 157 -15.43 -16.63 0.87
CA PRO A 157 -15.66 -15.67 1.95
C PRO A 157 -14.78 -16.02 3.15
N LEU A 158 -14.36 -14.99 3.88
CA LEU A 158 -13.76 -15.18 5.20
C LEU A 158 -14.81 -15.76 6.16
N THR A 159 -14.36 -16.67 7.02
CA THR A 159 -15.22 -17.33 8.02
C THR A 159 -15.69 -16.38 9.12
N SER A 160 -14.95 -15.30 9.35
CA SER A 160 -15.29 -14.24 10.31
C SER A 160 -14.80 -12.90 9.77
N VAL A 161 -15.65 -11.88 9.88
CA VAL A 161 -15.30 -10.48 9.62
C VAL A 161 -15.56 -9.69 10.89
N ALA A 162 -14.50 -9.12 11.46
CA ALA A 162 -14.62 -8.30 12.65
C ALA A 162 -15.49 -7.08 12.33
N LYS A 163 -16.48 -6.78 13.16
CA LYS A 163 -17.29 -5.57 12.98
C LYS A 163 -16.65 -4.41 13.72
N ALA A 164 -16.48 -3.27 13.04
CA ALA A 164 -16.09 -2.05 13.71
C ALA A 164 -17.16 -1.70 14.75
N SER A 165 -16.77 -1.62 16.03
CA SER A 165 -17.68 -1.12 17.05
C SER A 165 -17.88 0.37 16.80
N THR A 166 -19.01 0.74 16.21
CA THR A 166 -19.46 2.13 16.17
C THR A 166 -19.81 2.54 17.59
N THR A 167 -18.80 2.88 18.39
CA THR A 167 -19.02 3.62 19.62
C THR A 167 -19.52 4.98 19.18
N ALA A 168 -20.84 5.13 19.12
CA ALA A 168 -21.47 6.41 18.87
C ALA A 168 -21.04 7.33 20.00
N THR A 169 -20.01 8.14 19.78
CA THR A 169 -19.66 9.24 20.66
C THR A 169 -20.81 10.22 20.57
N SER A 170 -21.81 10.03 21.42
CA SER A 170 -22.88 11.00 21.61
C SER A 170 -22.24 12.22 22.27
N THR A 171 -21.61 13.08 21.47
CA THR A 171 -21.29 14.44 21.88
C THR A 171 -22.63 15.15 22.07
N SER A 172 -23.15 15.04 23.29
CA SER A 172 -24.32 15.78 23.72
C SER A 172 -24.04 17.26 23.41
N PRO A 173 -24.88 17.94 22.61
CA PRO A 173 -24.63 19.32 22.22
C PRO A 173 -24.47 20.15 23.50
N ALA A 174 -23.32 20.79 23.66
CA ALA A 174 -23.10 21.73 24.74
C ALA A 174 -24.19 22.81 24.65
N GLN A 175 -25.11 22.77 25.60
CA GLN A 175 -26.24 23.68 25.71
C GLN A 175 -25.69 25.10 25.82
N SER A 176 -25.71 25.83 24.70
CA SER A 176 -25.30 27.23 24.67
C SER A 176 -26.30 28.03 25.48
N THR A 177 -25.86 28.53 26.63
CA THR A 177 -26.63 29.43 27.48
C THR A 177 -26.88 30.72 26.69
N ALA A 178 -28.10 30.88 26.18
CA ALA A 178 -28.54 32.11 25.54
C ALA A 178 -28.52 33.24 26.57
N THR A 179 -27.57 34.17 26.43
CA THR A 179 -27.55 35.40 27.22
C THR A 179 -28.51 36.37 26.54
N ALA A 180 -29.61 36.70 27.21
CA ALA A 180 -30.59 37.67 26.72
C ALA A 180 -29.95 39.07 26.65
N GLN A 181 -29.69 39.55 25.43
CA GLN A 181 -29.21 40.91 25.19
C GLN A 181 -30.42 41.83 24.97
N SER A 182 -30.60 42.76 25.91
CA SER A 182 -31.64 43.79 25.91
C SER A 182 -31.52 44.71 24.69
N THR A 183 -32.65 44.99 24.06
CA THR A 183 -32.81 45.86 22.89
C THR A 183 -32.75 47.33 23.26
N SER A 184 -31.87 48.08 22.59
CA SER A 184 -32.02 49.52 22.37
C SER A 184 -31.85 49.81 20.87
N PRO A 185 -32.72 50.63 20.25
CA PRO A 185 -32.61 50.97 18.84
C PRO A 185 -31.49 52.00 18.64
N VAL A 186 -30.47 51.65 17.85
CA VAL A 186 -29.43 52.59 17.41
C VAL A 186 -29.36 52.58 15.88
N ILE A 187 -29.27 53.81 15.39
CA ILE A 187 -29.31 54.33 14.01
C ILE A 187 -28.24 53.65 13.12
N PRO A 188 -28.50 53.47 11.81
CA PRO A 188 -27.51 52.87 10.91
C PRO A 188 -26.37 53.87 10.67
N ASP A 189 -25.16 53.49 11.07
CA ASP A 189 -23.96 54.22 10.70
C ASP A 189 -22.99 53.33 9.92
N THR A 190 -22.36 53.98 8.95
CA THR A 190 -21.67 53.39 7.81
C THR A 190 -20.21 53.19 8.19
N SER A 191 -19.69 51.96 8.28
CA SER A 191 -18.22 51.79 8.40
C SER A 191 -17.70 50.42 7.96
N SER A 192 -16.92 50.46 6.87
CA SER A 192 -15.67 49.74 6.58
C SER A 192 -15.41 48.37 7.24
N ASN A 193 -15.39 47.34 6.40
CA ASN A 193 -14.76 46.05 6.66
C ASN A 193 -13.27 46.20 7.01
N ALA A 194 -12.91 45.97 8.27
CA ALA A 194 -11.54 45.72 8.69
C ALA A 194 -11.36 44.22 8.93
N GLN A 195 -10.53 43.59 8.10
CA GLN A 195 -10.09 42.20 8.24
C GLN A 195 -9.39 42.00 9.60
N LYS A 196 -9.97 41.16 10.46
CA LYS A 196 -9.33 40.71 11.70
C LYS A 196 -8.33 39.61 11.38
N SER A 197 -7.03 39.95 11.39
CA SER A 197 -5.94 38.98 11.43
C SER A 197 -5.89 38.33 12.82
N SER A 198 -6.09 37.02 12.91
CA SER A 198 -5.92 36.25 14.14
C SER A 198 -4.43 36.14 14.48
N SER A 199 -3.96 36.99 15.40
CA SER A 199 -2.64 36.84 15.99
C SER A 199 -2.64 35.66 16.96
N LEU A 200 -1.70 34.73 16.76
CA LEU A 200 -1.50 33.61 17.68
C LEU A 200 -1.04 34.16 19.05
N PRO A 201 -1.58 33.62 20.17
CA PRO A 201 -1.24 34.08 21.50
C PRO A 201 0.27 33.90 21.74
N ALA A 202 0.95 34.99 22.09
CA ALA A 202 2.41 35.07 22.24
C ALA A 202 3.00 34.00 23.19
N GLY A 203 2.19 33.46 24.11
CA GLY A 203 2.60 32.37 24.99
C GLY A 203 2.90 31.04 24.29
N ALA A 204 2.29 30.75 23.14
CA ALA A 204 2.52 29.50 22.40
C ALA A 204 3.89 29.48 21.70
N ILE A 205 4.38 30.64 21.26
CA ILE A 205 5.66 30.77 20.53
C ILE A 205 6.86 30.60 21.48
N ALA A 206 6.73 31.03 22.74
CA ALA A 206 7.83 30.92 23.72
C ALA A 206 8.10 29.46 24.16
N GLY A 207 7.09 28.59 24.17
CA GLY A 207 7.24 27.20 24.61
C GLY A 207 8.04 26.31 23.65
N ILE A 208 7.90 26.53 22.33
CA ILE A 208 8.53 25.69 21.31
C ILE A 208 10.05 25.93 21.24
N ALA A 209 10.50 27.17 21.48
CA ALA A 209 11.92 27.51 21.41
C ALA A 209 12.77 26.79 22.47
N VAL A 210 12.25 26.62 23.70
CA VAL A 210 13.00 25.96 24.78
C VAL A 210 12.97 24.43 24.63
N GLY A 211 11.83 23.88 24.18
CA GLY A 211 11.70 22.43 23.94
C GLY A 211 12.61 21.92 22.82
N GLY A 212 12.80 22.70 21.75
CA GLY A 212 13.64 22.33 20.61
C GLY A 212 15.11 22.11 20.99
N VAL A 213 15.67 22.95 21.87
CA VAL A 213 17.07 22.85 22.30
C VAL A 213 17.31 21.59 23.13
N ALA A 214 16.39 21.25 24.02
CA ALA A 214 16.48 20.04 24.84
C ALA A 214 16.37 18.76 23.99
N LEU A 215 15.45 18.73 23.02
CA LEU A 215 15.27 17.60 22.12
C LEU A 215 16.48 17.41 21.19
N ALA A 216 17.03 18.49 20.63
CA ALA A 216 18.21 18.44 19.78
C ALA A 216 19.44 17.88 20.53
N ALA A 217 19.66 18.32 21.78
CA ALA A 217 20.74 17.79 22.62
C ALA A 217 20.59 16.28 22.88
N PHE A 218 19.36 15.81 23.10
CA PHE A 218 19.07 14.40 23.34
C PHE A 218 19.35 13.52 22.11
N VAL A 219 18.97 13.99 20.92
CA VAL A 219 19.21 13.28 19.65
C VAL A 219 20.70 13.18 19.35
N ILE A 220 21.46 14.26 19.53
CA ILE A 220 22.92 14.25 19.33
C ILE A 220 23.59 13.26 20.30
N MET A 221 23.16 13.22 21.56
CA MET A 221 23.69 12.29 22.56
C MET A 221 23.39 10.82 22.21
N ALA A 222 22.18 10.54 21.70
CA ALA A 222 21.79 9.20 21.27
C ALA A 222 22.61 8.69 20.08
N ILE A 223 22.80 9.53 19.05
CA ILE A 223 23.61 9.20 17.87
C ILE A 223 25.07 8.92 18.29
N PHE A 224 25.64 9.78 19.13
CA PHE A 224 27.00 9.59 19.64
C PHE A 224 27.17 8.26 20.39
N PHE A 225 26.18 7.86 21.19
CA PHE A 225 26.22 6.60 21.94
C PHE A 225 26.12 5.37 21.02
N MET A 226 25.31 5.42 19.97
CA MET A 226 25.21 4.35 18.97
C MET A 226 26.51 4.18 18.16
N MET A 227 27.14 5.29 17.75
CA MET A 227 28.43 5.25 17.06
C MET A 227 29.54 4.69 17.95
N ARG A 228 29.56 5.06 19.24
CA ARG A 228 30.55 4.54 20.20
C ARG A 228 30.39 3.04 20.46
N LYS A 229 29.16 2.52 20.50
CA LYS A 229 28.90 1.09 20.69
C LYS A 229 29.33 0.26 19.48
N ARG A 230 29.14 0.78 18.26
CA ARG A 230 29.46 0.06 17.02
C ARG A 230 30.97 -0.13 16.78
N SER A 231 31.82 0.76 17.30
CA SER A 231 33.28 0.69 17.10
C SER A 231 33.97 -0.51 17.78
N ARG A 232 33.29 -1.28 18.64
CA ARG A 232 33.90 -2.42 19.36
C ARG A 232 33.63 -3.80 18.75
N ALA A 233 32.82 -3.89 17.70
CA ALA A 233 32.42 -5.18 17.11
C ALA A 233 33.26 -5.63 15.89
N GLY A 234 34.33 -4.91 15.52
CA GLY A 234 35.01 -5.09 14.23
C GLY A 234 36.41 -5.73 14.24
N LYS A 235 36.77 -6.61 15.19
CA LYS A 235 38.14 -7.21 15.23
C LYS A 235 38.24 -8.74 15.31
N HIS A 236 37.17 -9.50 15.01
CA HIS A 236 37.27 -10.96 14.92
C HIS A 236 36.54 -11.49 13.68
N ALA A 237 37.23 -11.56 12.53
CA ALA A 237 36.99 -12.51 11.43
C ALA A 237 37.90 -12.19 10.23
N ARG A 238 39.20 -12.45 10.37
CA ARG A 238 40.10 -12.69 9.23
C ARG A 238 41.15 -13.69 9.68
N ASN A 239 41.38 -14.72 8.85
CA ASN A 239 42.00 -16.02 9.11
C ASN A 239 40.92 -17.00 9.61
N GLU A 240 40.46 -17.98 8.84
CA GLU A 240 41.27 -18.98 8.14
C GLU A 240 40.67 -19.41 6.78
N LEU A 241 41.55 -19.64 5.79
CA LEU A 241 41.26 -20.39 4.58
C LEU A 241 41.21 -21.89 4.92
N PRO A 242 40.16 -22.65 4.55
CA PRO A 242 40.25 -24.10 4.50
C PRO A 242 41.02 -24.52 3.24
N THR A 243 42.24 -24.98 3.51
CA THR A 243 43.06 -25.88 2.70
C THR A 243 42.24 -26.92 1.94
N SER A 244 42.54 -27.05 0.64
CA SER A 244 42.06 -28.11 -0.23
C SER A 244 42.38 -29.48 0.35
N SER A 245 41.35 -30.28 0.62
CA SER A 245 41.51 -31.71 0.88
C SER A 245 41.31 -32.44 -0.43
N SER A 246 42.41 -32.93 -1.00
CA SER A 246 42.45 -33.89 -2.09
C SER A 246 41.78 -35.19 -1.65
N VAL A 247 40.60 -35.47 -2.18
CA VAL A 247 39.98 -36.79 -2.09
C VAL A 247 40.65 -37.69 -3.12
N THR A 248 41.44 -38.63 -2.63
CA THR A 248 41.96 -39.80 -3.34
C THR A 248 40.81 -40.58 -3.97
N TYR A 249 40.70 -40.51 -5.30
CA TYR A 249 39.79 -41.34 -6.09
C TYR A 249 40.34 -42.77 -6.11
N ARG A 250 39.65 -43.69 -5.44
CA ARG A 250 39.88 -45.13 -5.54
C ARG A 250 39.18 -45.62 -6.80
N ASP A 251 39.89 -46.42 -7.59
CA ASP A 251 39.37 -47.21 -8.70
C ASP A 251 38.17 -48.06 -8.28
N ASP A 252 37.01 -47.75 -8.81
CA ASP A 252 35.90 -48.70 -8.97
C ASP A 252 35.70 -48.95 -10.47
N PRO A 253 36.04 -50.16 -10.97
CA PRO A 253 35.69 -50.59 -12.31
C PRO A 253 34.30 -51.24 -12.28
N TYR A 254 33.45 -50.87 -13.23
CA TYR A 254 32.07 -51.34 -13.48
C TYR A 254 30.94 -50.60 -12.76
N GLY A 255 30.31 -49.70 -13.51
CA GLY A 255 29.04 -49.07 -13.15
C GLY A 255 28.53 -48.15 -14.24
N SER A 256 28.33 -48.68 -15.45
CA SER A 256 27.71 -47.94 -16.56
C SER A 256 26.26 -47.62 -16.25
N HIS A 257 25.99 -46.44 -15.69
CA HIS A 257 24.68 -45.83 -15.76
C HIS A 257 24.69 -44.71 -16.79
N VAL A 258 23.94 -44.99 -17.84
CA VAL A 258 23.63 -44.15 -18.99
C VAL A 258 23.06 -42.81 -18.51
N LEU A 259 23.78 -41.73 -18.80
CA LEU A 259 23.24 -40.38 -18.80
C LEU A 259 22.15 -40.30 -19.87
N HIS A 260 20.88 -40.35 -19.44
CA HIS A 260 19.81 -39.73 -20.21
C HIS A 260 19.98 -38.22 -20.12
N GLN A 261 20.77 -37.69 -21.05
CA GLN A 261 20.82 -36.26 -21.35
C GLN A 261 19.52 -35.93 -22.11
N THR A 262 18.44 -35.65 -21.36
CA THR A 262 17.22 -35.10 -21.96
C THR A 262 17.47 -33.64 -22.29
N THR A 263 18.01 -33.41 -23.49
CA THR A 263 18.02 -32.11 -24.16
C THR A 263 16.56 -31.76 -24.46
N HIS A 264 15.95 -30.94 -23.62
CA HIS A 264 14.69 -30.27 -23.96
C HIS A 264 14.99 -29.27 -25.10
N GLN A 265 14.82 -29.72 -26.34
CA GLN A 265 14.65 -28.83 -27.48
C GLN A 265 13.38 -28.04 -27.27
N LEU A 266 13.50 -26.71 -27.17
CA LEU A 266 12.38 -25.80 -27.31
C LEU A 266 11.72 -26.02 -28.69
N PRO A 267 10.40 -26.20 -28.76
CA PRO A 267 9.68 -26.24 -30.03
C PRO A 267 9.89 -24.92 -30.75
N THR A 268 10.35 -24.99 -32.00
CA THR A 268 10.35 -23.87 -32.93
C THR A 268 8.92 -23.38 -33.08
N GLU A 269 8.59 -22.24 -32.48
CA GLU A 269 7.30 -21.59 -32.70
C GLU A 269 7.17 -21.29 -34.20
N THR A 270 6.14 -21.87 -34.78
CA THR A 270 5.73 -21.62 -36.15
C THR A 270 5.12 -20.22 -36.19
N TYR A 271 5.86 -19.27 -36.74
CA TYR A 271 5.37 -17.92 -37.05
C TYR A 271 4.23 -18.02 -38.07
N VAL A 272 2.99 -17.97 -37.59
CA VAL A 272 1.81 -17.87 -38.46
C VAL A 272 1.60 -16.40 -38.79
N ASP A 273 2.06 -16.01 -39.98
CA ASP A 273 1.74 -14.74 -40.62
C ASP A 273 0.22 -14.66 -40.87
N ARG A 274 -0.52 -14.12 -39.89
CA ARG A 274 -1.96 -13.88 -40.02
C ARG A 274 -2.17 -12.53 -40.70
N LYS A 275 -2.22 -12.58 -42.04
CA LYS A 275 -2.70 -11.51 -42.91
C LYS A 275 -4.14 -11.13 -42.52
N VAL A 276 -4.29 -10.03 -41.78
CA VAL A 276 -5.59 -9.45 -41.44
C VAL A 276 -6.24 -8.91 -42.72
N ARG A 277 -7.33 -9.55 -43.14
CA ARG A 277 -8.17 -9.11 -44.25
C ARG A 277 -9.17 -8.10 -43.69
N THR A 278 -8.96 -6.82 -44.00
CA THR A 278 -9.90 -5.73 -43.73
C THR A 278 -11.16 -5.94 -44.56
N SER A 279 -12.25 -6.34 -43.92
CA SER A 279 -13.59 -6.37 -44.52
C SER A 279 -14.33 -5.10 -44.10
N VAL A 280 -14.29 -4.08 -44.96
CA VAL A 280 -15.13 -2.89 -44.86
C VAL A 280 -16.54 -3.31 -45.29
N HIS A 281 -17.45 -3.46 -44.33
CA HIS A 281 -18.87 -3.61 -44.61
C HIS A 281 -19.58 -2.30 -44.25
N ALA A 282 -19.78 -1.47 -45.27
CA ALA A 282 -20.60 -0.27 -45.18
C ALA A 282 -22.08 -0.69 -45.26
N GLY A 283 -22.76 -0.69 -44.12
CA GLY A 283 -24.22 -0.82 -44.03
C GLY A 283 -24.85 0.56 -44.07
N ALA A 284 -25.59 0.84 -45.14
CA ALA A 284 -26.41 2.03 -45.32
C ALA A 284 -27.59 2.03 -44.34
N VAL A 285 -27.87 3.18 -43.73
CA VAL A 285 -29.05 3.43 -42.91
C VAL A 285 -30.12 4.07 -43.79
N GLU A 286 -31.19 3.33 -44.06
CA GLU A 286 -32.45 3.86 -44.60
C GLU A 286 -33.18 4.65 -43.50
N MET A 287 -33.62 5.86 -43.82
CA MET A 287 -34.60 6.63 -43.03
C MET A 287 -36.01 6.38 -43.57
N PRO A 288 -37.00 6.06 -42.72
CA PRO A 288 -38.41 6.04 -43.11
C PRO A 288 -39.06 7.43 -43.04
N PRO A 289 -40.21 7.61 -43.74
CA PRO A 289 -40.86 8.90 -44.03
C PRO A 289 -41.54 9.58 -42.84
#